data_AF-A0A7K1YB43-F1
#
_entry.id   AF-A0A7K1YB43-F1
#
_cell.length_a   1.000
_cell.length_b   1.000
_cell.length_c   1.000
_cell.angle_alpha   90.00
_cell.angle_beta   90.00
_cell.angle_gamma   90.00
#
_symmetry.space_group_name_H-M   'P 1'
#
loop_
_entity.id
_entity.type
_entity.pdbx_description
1 polymer ?
#
loop_
_entity_poly.entity_id
_entity_poly.type
_entity_poly.pdbx_seq_one_letter_code
_entity_poly.pdbx_strand_id
1 'polypeptide(L)'
;MRSVLNFSLLTISLLLFSECKNSTDTQAFYVEGNFVGIRQGQIIKFYDGKDTKAWVYNDDKDFKSTTPIDEAIYFGGSFIGVRQDKTVKFYWTNRQGQWKYSPGKDLTIPDGVDGIFYFKGNSIGAWNGKTIKFFETNKQGTWRYRADEDFINDQNIDGAFYLNGSFIGVRKDRTVKFYTLNPQGSWEYQSGIDFTSNDKVDGMFYLDTGLLGVIEGRKIVFYSIDQQRKWTHVVGRNLNF
;
A
#
# COMPACT_ATOMS: atom_id res chain seq x y z
N MET A 1 -39.48 -60.55 -7.61
CA MET A 1 -38.16 -59.92 -7.82
C MET A 1 -38.30 -58.44 -7.52
N ARG A 2 -37.67 -57.97 -6.44
CA ARG A 2 -37.70 -56.56 -6.01
C ARG A 2 -36.52 -55.83 -6.67
N SER A 3 -36.79 -54.80 -7.46
CA SER A 3 -35.76 -53.89 -7.96
C SER A 3 -35.46 -52.83 -6.89
N VAL A 4 -34.25 -52.84 -6.36
CA VAL A 4 -33.74 -51.77 -5.48
C VAL A 4 -33.17 -50.68 -6.38
N LEU A 5 -33.83 -49.52 -6.43
CA LEU A 5 -33.25 -48.30 -6.99
C LEU A 5 -32.24 -47.76 -5.98
N ASN A 6 -30.95 -47.84 -6.32
CA ASN A 6 -29.90 -47.10 -5.62
C ASN A 6 -29.92 -45.66 -6.12
N PHE A 7 -30.40 -44.73 -5.29
CA PHE A 7 -30.18 -43.30 -5.47
C PHE A 7 -28.84 -42.95 -4.83
N SER A 8 -27.82 -42.71 -5.66
CA SER A 8 -26.56 -42.12 -5.21
C SER A 8 -26.77 -40.61 -5.01
N LEU A 9 -26.72 -40.17 -3.74
CA LEU A 9 -26.66 -38.77 -3.36
C LEU A 9 -25.33 -38.18 -3.86
N LEU A 10 -25.38 -37.32 -4.88
CA LEU A 10 -24.23 -36.54 -5.33
C LEU A 10 -24.13 -35.29 -4.45
N THR A 11 -23.35 -35.35 -3.38
CA THR A 11 -23.08 -34.18 -2.52
C THR A 11 -22.13 -33.24 -3.26
N ILE A 12 -22.67 -32.18 -3.85
CA ILE A 12 -21.89 -31.07 -4.41
C ILE A 12 -21.34 -30.26 -3.24
N SER A 13 -20.11 -30.58 -2.83
CA SER A 13 -19.33 -29.76 -1.91
C SER A 13 -18.91 -28.48 -2.63
N LEU A 14 -19.75 -27.45 -2.56
CA LEU A 14 -19.39 -26.09 -2.99
C LEU A 14 -18.34 -25.56 -2.00
N LEU A 15 -17.06 -25.79 -2.29
CA LEU A 15 -15.95 -25.09 -1.63
C LEU A 15 -16.05 -23.63 -2.08
N LEU A 16 -16.84 -22.85 -1.36
CA LEU A 16 -16.74 -21.40 -1.33
C LEU A 16 -15.39 -21.08 -0.69
N PHE A 17 -14.32 -21.08 -1.51
CA PHE A 17 -13.14 -20.28 -1.21
C PHE A 17 -13.58 -18.82 -1.36
N SER A 18 -14.32 -18.34 -0.36
CA SER A 18 -14.14 -16.96 0.06
C SER A 18 -12.69 -16.91 0.49
N GLU A 19 -11.79 -16.56 -0.43
CA GLU A 19 -10.52 -15.97 -0.08
C GLU A 19 -10.86 -14.71 0.72
N CYS A 20 -11.17 -14.90 2.00
CA CYS A 20 -10.97 -13.86 2.99
C CYS A 20 -9.49 -13.52 2.83
N LYS A 21 -9.20 -12.43 2.10
CA LYS A 21 -7.91 -11.74 2.12
C LYS A 21 -7.68 -11.24 3.55
N ASN A 22 -7.50 -12.16 4.49
CA ASN A 22 -6.78 -11.90 5.71
C ASN A 22 -5.35 -11.63 5.24
N SER A 23 -4.98 -10.36 5.16
CA SER A 23 -3.61 -9.97 4.81
C SER A 23 -2.70 -10.42 5.98
N THR A 24 -2.27 -11.68 5.92
CA THR A 24 -1.12 -12.21 6.68
C THR A 24 0.19 -11.69 6.10
N ASP A 25 0.13 -11.00 4.98
CA ASP A 25 1.28 -10.66 4.15
C ASP A 25 1.98 -9.43 4.69
N THR A 26 3.31 -9.50 4.73
CA THR A 26 4.09 -8.36 5.17
C THR A 26 3.88 -7.20 4.20
N GLN A 27 3.54 -6.03 4.74
CA GLN A 27 3.46 -4.81 3.98
C GLN A 27 4.66 -3.94 4.33
N ALA A 28 5.24 -3.27 3.33
CA ALA A 28 6.21 -2.20 3.53
C ALA A 28 5.70 -0.91 2.91
N PHE A 29 6.00 0.22 3.55
CA PHE A 29 5.64 1.54 3.06
C PHE A 29 6.70 2.57 3.44
N TYR A 30 6.81 3.61 2.62
CA TYR A 30 7.72 4.73 2.88
C TYR A 30 7.15 5.65 3.95
N VAL A 31 8.02 6.15 4.82
CA VAL A 31 7.76 7.21 5.80
C VAL A 31 8.81 8.30 5.59
N GLU A 32 8.37 9.56 5.59
CA GLU A 32 9.24 10.73 5.35
C GLU A 32 10.56 10.70 6.13
N GLY A 33 11.63 11.16 5.49
CA GLY A 33 12.96 11.27 6.08
C GLY A 33 13.79 9.99 6.00
N ASN A 34 13.62 9.20 4.94
CA ASN A 34 14.29 7.90 4.73
C ASN A 34 13.94 6.85 5.80
N PHE A 35 12.67 6.76 6.19
CA PHE A 35 12.18 5.68 7.03
C PHE A 35 11.36 4.68 6.22
N VAL A 36 11.41 3.41 6.61
CA VAL A 36 10.54 2.36 6.08
C VAL A 36 9.75 1.76 7.23
N GLY A 37 8.43 1.75 7.10
CA GLY A 37 7.53 1.01 7.97
C GLY A 37 7.28 -0.39 7.41
N ILE A 38 7.39 -1.42 8.25
CA ILE A 38 7.12 -2.82 7.90
C ILE A 38 6.04 -3.36 8.83
N ARG A 39 4.85 -3.63 8.29
CA ARG A 39 3.74 -4.25 9.03
C ARG A 39 3.92 -5.77 9.07
N GLN A 40 4.05 -6.29 10.27
CA GLN A 40 4.06 -7.73 10.58
C GLN A 40 2.91 -8.02 11.55
N GLY A 41 1.73 -8.36 11.01
CA GLY A 41 0.52 -8.56 11.80
C GLY A 41 0.05 -7.27 12.46
N GLN A 42 0.04 -7.23 13.79
CA GLN A 42 -0.43 -6.09 14.59
C GLN A 42 0.67 -5.07 14.93
N ILE A 43 1.90 -5.32 14.48
CA ILE A 43 3.06 -4.47 14.75
C ILE A 43 3.53 -3.84 13.44
N ILE A 44 3.86 -2.56 13.48
CA ILE A 44 4.60 -1.88 12.43
C ILE A 44 5.97 -1.54 12.98
N LYS A 45 6.99 -2.14 12.39
CA LYS A 45 8.40 -1.90 12.70
C LYS A 45 8.95 -0.79 11.84
N PHE A 46 9.81 0.06 12.39
CA PHE A 46 10.41 1.15 11.64
C PHE A 46 11.92 0.98 11.49
N TYR A 47 12.41 1.23 10.27
CA TYR A 47 13.81 1.17 9.91
C TYR A 47 14.28 2.53 9.40
N ASP A 48 15.37 3.05 9.95
CA ASP A 48 16.01 4.32 9.54
C ASP A 48 17.09 4.04 8.49
N GLY A 49 17.04 4.75 7.36
CA GLY A 49 17.98 4.67 6.25
C GLY A 49 18.85 5.92 6.08
N LYS A 50 18.98 6.79 7.09
CA LYS A 50 19.84 7.98 7.05
C LYS A 50 21.30 7.65 6.79
N ASP A 51 21.78 6.54 7.34
CA ASP A 51 23.08 5.99 6.98
C ASP A 51 22.92 5.21 5.68
N THR A 52 23.31 5.83 4.57
CA THR A 52 23.11 5.34 3.17
C THR A 52 23.60 3.92 2.87
N LYS A 53 24.26 3.24 3.82
CA LYS A 53 24.81 1.89 3.70
C LYS A 53 23.96 0.81 4.38
N ALA A 54 23.09 1.13 5.33
CA ALA A 54 22.33 0.12 6.06
C ALA A 54 21.04 0.68 6.64
N TRP A 55 20.04 -0.20 6.75
CA TRP A 55 18.79 0.10 7.45
C TRP A 55 18.91 -0.28 8.93
N VAL A 56 18.64 0.67 9.81
CA VAL A 56 18.74 0.47 11.26
C VAL A 56 17.33 0.33 11.84
N TYR A 57 17.03 -0.84 12.39
CA TYR A 57 15.79 -1.07 13.11
C TYR A 57 15.73 -0.23 14.40
N ASN A 58 14.57 0.36 14.67
CA ASN A 58 14.32 1.18 15.85
C ASN A 58 13.05 0.68 16.57
N ASP A 59 13.25 -0.17 17.57
CA ASP A 59 12.19 -0.83 18.34
C ASP A 59 11.40 0.13 19.23
N ASP A 60 12.03 1.18 19.74
CA ASP A 60 11.38 2.24 20.52
C ASP A 60 10.30 2.99 19.72
N LYS A 61 10.34 2.90 18.38
CA LYS A 61 9.38 3.57 17.48
C LYS A 61 8.26 2.66 16.99
N ASP A 62 8.27 1.38 17.33
CA ASP A 62 7.28 0.43 16.86
C ASP A 62 5.86 0.90 17.18
N PHE A 63 5.00 0.86 16.16
CA PHE A 63 3.57 0.99 16.38
C PHE A 63 2.99 -0.38 16.71
N LYS A 64 2.21 -0.45 17.79
CA LYS A 64 1.55 -1.68 18.24
C LYS A 64 0.05 -1.43 18.33
N SER A 65 -0.72 -2.21 17.57
CA SER A 65 -2.18 -2.23 17.67
C SER A 65 -2.62 -3.35 18.60
N THR A 66 -3.74 -3.14 19.30
CA THR A 66 -4.42 -4.19 20.09
C THR A 66 -5.41 -5.01 19.27
N THR A 67 -5.66 -4.59 18.03
CA THR A 67 -6.55 -5.26 17.07
C THR A 67 -5.80 -5.52 15.76
N PRO A 68 -6.22 -6.51 14.96
CA PRO A 68 -5.65 -6.76 13.64
C PRO A 68 -5.54 -5.49 12.79
N ILE A 69 -4.45 -5.41 12.02
CA ILE A 69 -4.21 -4.34 11.05
C ILE A 69 -4.34 -4.99 9.68
N ASP A 70 -5.22 -4.50 8.82
CA ASP A 70 -5.30 -5.01 7.45
C ASP A 70 -4.22 -4.37 6.58
N GLU A 71 -3.98 -3.08 6.81
CA GLU A 71 -3.05 -2.26 6.04
C GLU A 71 -2.60 -1.03 6.83
N ALA A 72 -1.40 -0.54 6.55
CA ALA A 72 -0.87 0.68 7.13
C ALA A 72 -0.24 1.57 6.06
N ILE A 73 -0.38 2.89 6.23
CA ILE A 73 0.17 3.89 5.32
C ILE A 73 0.85 4.99 6.13
N TYR A 74 1.91 5.58 5.59
CA TYR A 74 2.35 6.91 6.00
C TYR A 74 1.29 7.93 5.62
N PHE A 75 1.06 8.98 6.41
CA PHE A 75 0.06 10.01 6.12
C PHE A 75 0.59 11.42 6.43
N GLY A 76 1.77 11.77 5.92
CA GLY A 76 2.33 13.11 6.08
C GLY A 76 2.94 13.37 7.47
N GLY A 77 4.08 14.05 7.51
CA GLY A 77 4.73 14.46 8.75
C GLY A 77 4.96 13.31 9.74
N SER A 78 4.31 13.36 10.90
CA SER A 78 4.45 12.36 11.97
C SER A 78 3.21 11.48 12.12
N PHE A 79 2.45 11.26 11.04
CA PHE A 79 1.23 10.47 11.05
C PHE A 79 1.33 9.17 10.26
N ILE A 80 0.63 8.15 10.75
CA ILE A 80 0.28 6.95 9.99
C ILE A 80 -1.24 6.77 9.97
N GLY A 81 -1.73 6.15 8.90
CA GLY A 81 -3.08 5.60 8.83
C GLY A 81 -3.02 4.08 9.00
N VAL A 82 -3.91 3.52 9.81
CA VAL A 82 -4.02 2.08 10.09
C VAL A 82 -5.43 1.65 9.72
N ARG A 83 -5.56 0.82 8.69
CA ARG A 83 -6.83 0.27 8.24
C ARG A 83 -7.21 -0.95 9.06
N GLN A 84 -8.45 -0.93 9.53
CA GLN A 84 -9.13 -1.99 10.25
C GLN A 84 -10.54 -2.07 9.69
N ASP A 85 -10.79 -3.08 8.87
CA ASP A 85 -11.97 -3.23 8.04
C ASP A 85 -12.19 -1.96 7.18
N LYS A 86 -13.33 -1.29 7.31
CA LYS A 86 -13.70 -0.11 6.53
C LYS A 86 -13.17 1.19 7.13
N THR A 87 -12.45 1.14 8.24
CA THR A 87 -12.01 2.33 8.95
C THR A 87 -10.51 2.46 8.89
N VAL A 88 -10.04 3.61 8.42
CA VAL A 88 -8.64 4.04 8.55
C VAL A 88 -8.55 4.96 9.75
N LYS A 89 -7.87 4.48 10.80
CA LYS A 89 -7.59 5.24 12.02
C LYS A 89 -6.24 5.93 11.92
N PHE A 90 -6.15 7.15 12.40
CA PHE A 90 -4.92 7.93 12.31
C PHE A 90 -4.21 8.04 13.65
N TYR A 91 -2.89 7.84 13.60
CA TYR A 91 -2.02 7.91 14.77
C TYR A 91 -0.89 8.89 14.51
N TRP A 92 -0.61 9.73 15.50
CA TRP A 92 0.50 10.67 15.50
C TRP A 92 1.61 10.17 16.42
N THR A 93 2.87 10.33 16.03
CA THR A 93 4.02 10.06 16.90
C THR A 93 4.74 11.35 17.31
N ASN A 94 5.25 11.38 18.55
CA ASN A 94 6.24 12.37 18.96
C ASN A 94 7.66 11.97 18.52
N ARG A 95 8.66 12.79 18.88
CA ARG A 95 10.08 12.52 18.58
C ARG A 95 10.62 11.26 19.27
N GLN A 96 9.99 10.83 20.36
CA GLN A 96 10.33 9.64 21.12
C GLN A 96 9.67 8.37 20.59
N GLY A 97 8.91 8.42 19.48
CA GLY A 97 8.26 7.24 18.91
C GLY A 97 6.93 6.86 19.59
N GLN A 98 6.40 7.71 20.47
CA GLN A 98 5.15 7.41 21.19
C GLN A 98 3.93 7.76 20.34
N TRP A 99 3.19 6.73 19.95
CA TRP A 99 2.00 6.83 19.13
C TRP A 99 0.75 7.20 19.93
N LYS A 100 -0.04 8.13 19.38
CA LYS A 100 -1.32 8.57 19.94
C LYS A 100 -2.39 8.56 18.86
N TYR A 101 -3.52 7.94 19.18
CA TYR A 101 -4.71 7.96 18.33
C TYR A 101 -5.25 9.38 18.19
N SER A 102 -5.72 9.74 16.99
CA SER A 102 -6.31 11.02 16.65
C SER A 102 -7.84 10.89 16.56
N PRO A 103 -8.59 11.05 17.67
CA PRO A 103 -10.03 10.82 17.66
C PRO A 103 -10.78 11.79 16.75
N GLY A 104 -11.81 11.27 16.06
CA GLY A 104 -12.67 12.06 15.17
C GLY A 104 -12.02 12.41 13.82
N LYS A 105 -10.88 11.80 13.48
CA LYS A 105 -10.18 11.98 12.20
C LYS A 105 -10.30 10.76 11.27
N ASP A 106 -10.96 9.72 11.72
CA ASP A 106 -11.07 8.46 11.00
C ASP A 106 -11.71 8.64 9.62
N LEU A 107 -11.19 7.91 8.64
CA LEU A 107 -11.80 7.78 7.32
C LEU A 107 -12.58 6.47 7.27
N THR A 108 -13.84 6.53 6.88
CA THR A 108 -14.60 5.35 6.47
C THR A 108 -14.51 5.20 4.96
N ILE A 109 -13.88 4.12 4.50
CA ILE A 109 -13.78 3.78 3.08
C ILE A 109 -14.97 2.91 2.65
N PRO A 110 -15.38 2.93 1.36
CA PRO A 110 -16.43 2.07 0.84
C PRO A 110 -16.09 0.58 0.93
N ASP A 111 -17.12 -0.26 0.82
CA ASP A 111 -16.99 -1.71 0.78
C ASP A 111 -16.19 -2.18 -0.45
N GLY A 112 -15.47 -3.29 -0.29
CA GLY A 112 -14.72 -3.93 -1.37
C GLY A 112 -13.39 -3.24 -1.72
N VAL A 113 -12.92 -2.28 -0.93
CA VAL A 113 -11.57 -1.70 -1.13
C VAL A 113 -10.51 -2.77 -0.89
N ASP A 114 -9.73 -3.02 -1.94
CA ASP A 114 -8.62 -3.97 -1.92
C ASP A 114 -7.41 -3.38 -1.19
N GLY A 115 -7.10 -2.08 -1.37
CA GLY A 115 -6.00 -1.43 -0.65
C GLY A 115 -6.05 0.10 -0.64
N ILE A 116 -5.16 0.71 0.14
CA ILE A 116 -5.06 2.16 0.31
C ILE A 116 -3.63 2.66 0.23
N PHE A 117 -3.44 3.92 -0.16
CA PHE A 117 -2.14 4.58 -0.12
C PHE A 117 -2.33 6.07 0.19
N TYR A 118 -1.34 6.68 0.84
CA TYR A 118 -1.32 8.13 0.98
C TYR A 118 -1.12 8.80 -0.36
N PHE A 119 -1.88 9.85 -0.62
CA PHE A 119 -1.78 10.65 -1.83
C PHE A 119 -1.68 12.12 -1.43
N LYS A 120 -0.58 12.78 -1.79
CA LYS A 120 -0.39 14.24 -1.75
C LYS A 120 -1.12 15.01 -0.62
N GLY A 121 -0.35 15.51 0.34
CA GLY A 121 -0.83 16.45 1.35
C GLY A 121 -1.67 15.77 2.41
N ASN A 122 -2.99 15.78 2.22
CA ASN A 122 -4.01 15.39 3.18
C ASN A 122 -5.02 14.40 2.55
N SER A 123 -4.57 13.65 1.54
CA SER A 123 -5.45 12.74 0.79
C SER A 123 -5.00 11.28 0.83
N ILE A 124 -5.94 10.38 0.55
CA ILE A 124 -5.76 8.94 0.45
C ILE A 124 -6.35 8.48 -0.87
N GLY A 125 -5.63 7.65 -1.59
CA GLY A 125 -6.18 6.82 -2.66
C GLY A 125 -6.64 5.48 -2.10
N ALA A 126 -7.85 5.06 -2.43
CA ALA A 126 -8.40 3.75 -2.10
C ALA A 126 -8.79 3.03 -3.38
N TRP A 127 -8.25 1.83 -3.60
CA TRP A 127 -8.41 1.11 -4.85
C TRP A 127 -9.24 -0.17 -4.72
N ASN A 128 -10.02 -0.45 -5.76
CA ASN A 128 -10.86 -1.64 -5.89
C ASN A 128 -10.91 -2.03 -7.37
N GLY A 129 -10.46 -3.24 -7.69
CA GLY A 129 -10.45 -3.73 -9.05
C GLY A 129 -9.63 -2.82 -9.96
N LYS A 130 -10.28 -2.09 -10.88
CA LYS A 130 -9.62 -1.20 -11.85
C LYS A 130 -9.65 0.28 -11.47
N THR A 131 -10.26 0.65 -10.33
CA THR A 131 -10.52 2.05 -9.97
C THR A 131 -9.77 2.44 -8.72
N ILE A 132 -9.27 3.69 -8.68
CA ILE A 132 -8.76 4.34 -7.48
C ILE A 132 -9.63 5.56 -7.22
N LYS A 133 -10.21 5.63 -6.02
CA LYS A 133 -10.97 6.78 -5.52
C LYS A 133 -10.14 7.58 -4.54
N PHE A 134 -10.26 8.90 -4.60
CA PHE A 134 -9.48 9.79 -3.74
C PHE A 134 -10.35 10.46 -2.67
N PHE A 135 -9.85 10.48 -1.45
CA PHE A 135 -10.48 11.12 -0.31
C PHE A 135 -9.51 12.13 0.29
N GLU A 136 -10.00 13.32 0.60
CA GLU A 136 -9.19 14.39 1.18
C GLU A 136 -9.79 14.84 2.52
N THR A 137 -8.96 15.06 3.54
CA THR A 137 -9.40 15.60 4.83
C THR A 137 -9.02 17.05 5.05
N ASN A 138 -9.89 17.86 5.66
CA ASN A 138 -9.48 19.18 6.16
C ASN A 138 -8.74 19.10 7.52
N LYS A 139 -8.33 20.26 8.07
CA LYS A 139 -7.71 20.36 9.40
C LYS A 139 -8.60 19.82 10.52
N GLN A 140 -9.92 19.91 10.35
CA GLN A 140 -10.92 19.41 11.28
C GLN A 140 -11.11 17.89 11.19
N GLY A 141 -10.51 17.20 10.23
CA GLY A 141 -10.62 15.75 10.09
C GLY A 141 -11.83 15.28 9.29
N THR A 142 -12.54 16.21 8.66
CA THR A 142 -13.69 15.88 7.83
C THR A 142 -13.21 15.48 6.45
N TRP A 143 -13.63 14.31 6.01
CA TRP A 143 -13.28 13.74 4.72
C TRP A 143 -14.26 14.13 3.62
N ARG A 144 -13.74 14.42 2.44
CA ARG A 144 -14.51 14.59 1.19
C ARG A 144 -13.99 13.65 0.12
N TYR A 145 -14.90 13.09 -0.66
CA TYR A 145 -14.56 12.33 -1.86
C TYR A 145 -14.27 13.30 -3.03
N ARG A 146 -13.21 13.01 -3.79
CA ARG A 146 -12.69 13.81 -4.90
C ARG A 146 -12.94 13.07 -6.23
N ALA A 147 -14.19 13.06 -6.68
CA ALA A 147 -14.60 12.34 -7.88
C ALA A 147 -13.89 12.82 -9.16
N ASP A 148 -13.45 14.08 -9.16
CA ASP A 148 -12.67 14.72 -10.22
C ASP A 148 -11.24 14.17 -10.36
N GLU A 149 -10.76 13.41 -9.39
CA GLU A 149 -9.40 12.86 -9.36
C GLU A 149 -9.39 11.33 -9.57
N ASP A 150 -10.55 10.69 -9.70
CA ASP A 150 -10.65 9.24 -9.82
C ASP A 150 -9.81 8.71 -10.98
N PHE A 151 -9.07 7.64 -10.70
CA PHE A 151 -8.29 6.93 -11.70
C PHE A 151 -9.02 5.64 -12.11
N ILE A 152 -9.03 5.35 -13.41
CA ILE A 152 -9.57 4.10 -13.96
C ILE A 152 -8.51 3.50 -14.87
N ASN A 153 -8.09 2.28 -14.56
CA ASN A 153 -7.23 1.47 -15.40
C ASN A 153 -8.06 0.61 -16.37
N ASP A 154 -7.45 0.16 -17.46
CA ASP A 154 -8.10 -0.76 -18.41
C ASP A 154 -8.28 -2.17 -17.81
N GLN A 155 -7.48 -2.52 -16.80
CA GLN A 155 -7.46 -3.83 -16.17
C GLN A 155 -7.54 -3.72 -14.65
N ASN A 156 -8.02 -4.78 -13.98
CA ASN A 156 -7.93 -4.86 -12.53
C ASN A 156 -6.47 -4.79 -12.08
N ILE A 157 -6.19 -3.91 -11.13
CA ILE A 157 -4.88 -3.69 -10.52
C ILE A 157 -4.76 -4.51 -9.25
N ASP A 158 -3.55 -4.75 -8.79
CA ASP A 158 -3.28 -5.46 -7.53
C ASP A 158 -2.37 -4.65 -6.58
N GLY A 159 -2.12 -3.39 -6.92
CA GLY A 159 -1.41 -2.45 -6.07
C GLY A 159 -1.39 -1.05 -6.66
N ALA A 160 -1.36 -0.05 -5.79
CA ALA A 160 -1.13 1.34 -6.17
C ALA A 160 -0.33 2.04 -5.08
N PHE A 161 0.50 3.00 -5.47
CA PHE A 161 1.27 3.81 -4.53
C PHE A 161 1.53 5.20 -5.08
N TYR A 162 1.73 6.14 -4.17
CA TYR A 162 2.12 7.52 -4.47
C TYR A 162 3.63 7.66 -4.57
N LEU A 163 4.09 8.51 -5.48
CA LEU A 163 5.51 8.84 -5.63
C LEU A 163 5.79 10.25 -5.11
N ASN A 164 5.31 11.26 -5.83
CA ASN A 164 5.44 12.67 -5.50
C ASN A 164 4.38 13.48 -6.28
N GLY A 165 4.11 14.72 -5.84
CA GLY A 165 3.25 15.65 -6.57
C GLY A 165 1.88 15.05 -6.93
N SER A 166 1.63 14.87 -8.22
CA SER A 166 0.40 14.26 -8.77
C SER A 166 0.70 12.93 -9.46
N PHE A 167 1.68 12.16 -8.98
CA PHE A 167 2.25 11.01 -9.66
C PHE A 167 2.03 9.71 -8.87
N ILE A 168 1.48 8.69 -9.55
CA ILE A 168 1.18 7.37 -8.96
C ILE A 168 1.82 6.24 -9.77
N GLY A 169 2.14 5.15 -9.07
CA GLY A 169 2.46 3.86 -9.65
C GLY A 169 1.27 2.93 -9.48
N VAL A 170 0.91 2.23 -10.55
CA VAL A 170 -0.21 1.28 -10.61
C VAL A 170 0.34 -0.07 -11.04
N ARG A 171 0.19 -1.06 -10.17
CA ARG A 171 0.73 -2.41 -10.34
C ARG A 171 -0.33 -3.35 -10.90
N LYS A 172 0.10 -4.13 -11.89
CA LYS A 172 -0.56 -5.35 -12.32
C LYS A 172 0.48 -6.44 -12.47
N ASP A 173 0.31 -7.50 -11.69
CA ASP A 173 1.20 -8.64 -11.60
C ASP A 173 2.64 -8.20 -11.24
N ARG A 174 3.55 -8.26 -12.20
CA ARG A 174 4.96 -7.90 -12.05
C ARG A 174 5.30 -6.51 -12.56
N THR A 175 4.35 -5.83 -13.18
CA THR A 175 4.60 -4.57 -13.88
C THR A 175 3.93 -3.42 -13.16
N VAL A 176 4.68 -2.32 -13.01
CA VAL A 176 4.16 -1.03 -12.58
C VAL A 176 4.18 -0.09 -13.77
N LYS A 177 3.01 0.47 -14.05
CA LYS A 177 2.84 1.61 -14.95
C LYS A 177 2.67 2.87 -14.12
N PHE A 178 3.13 3.98 -14.67
CA PHE A 178 3.13 5.24 -13.95
C PHE A 178 2.21 6.27 -14.61
N TYR A 179 1.50 7.05 -13.79
CA TYR A 179 0.51 8.00 -14.26
C TYR A 179 0.60 9.32 -13.51
N THR A 180 0.47 10.42 -14.25
CA THR A 180 0.45 11.78 -13.70
C THR A 180 -0.93 12.38 -13.85
N LEU A 181 -1.51 12.92 -12.78
CA LEU A 181 -2.74 13.70 -12.84
C LEU A 181 -2.40 15.13 -13.28
N ASN A 182 -2.91 15.51 -14.43
CA ASN A 182 -2.71 16.84 -15.02
C ASN A 182 -3.63 17.90 -14.36
N PRO A 183 -3.38 19.20 -14.57
CA PRO A 183 -4.20 20.28 -14.00
C PRO A 183 -5.67 20.26 -14.43
N GLN A 184 -6.01 19.55 -15.50
CA GLN A 184 -7.38 19.38 -16.01
C GLN A 184 -8.12 18.22 -15.33
N GLY A 185 -7.49 17.51 -14.39
CA GLY A 185 -8.11 16.38 -13.68
C GLY A 185 -8.05 15.06 -14.46
N SER A 186 -7.19 14.95 -15.47
CA SER A 186 -7.01 13.72 -16.25
C SER A 186 -5.68 13.04 -15.96
N TRP A 187 -5.69 11.71 -15.92
CA TRP A 187 -4.50 10.90 -15.70
C TRP A 187 -3.80 10.58 -17.03
N GLU A 188 -2.50 10.87 -17.08
CA GLU A 188 -1.66 10.66 -18.25
C GLU A 188 -0.62 9.58 -17.98
N TYR A 189 -0.65 8.52 -18.79
CA TYR A 189 0.34 7.45 -18.75
C TYR A 189 1.73 7.98 -19.12
N GLN A 190 2.72 7.67 -18.28
CA GLN A 190 4.11 8.03 -18.48
C GLN A 190 4.85 6.89 -19.17
N SER A 191 4.91 6.94 -20.51
CA SER A 191 5.56 5.89 -21.31
C SER A 191 7.07 5.85 -21.12
N GLY A 192 7.63 4.64 -21.16
CA GLY A 192 9.07 4.41 -21.18
C GLY A 192 9.75 4.41 -19.81
N ILE A 193 8.98 4.46 -18.72
CA ILE A 193 9.49 4.36 -17.35
C ILE A 193 8.86 3.19 -16.57
N ASP A 194 8.13 2.29 -17.26
CA ASP A 194 7.52 1.13 -16.63
C ASP A 194 8.58 0.30 -15.88
N PHE A 195 8.22 -0.18 -14.70
CA PHE A 195 9.03 -1.12 -13.96
C PHE A 195 8.46 -2.52 -14.14
N THR A 196 9.30 -3.52 -14.38
CA THR A 196 8.90 -4.93 -14.37
C THR A 196 9.86 -5.72 -13.51
N SER A 197 9.35 -6.34 -12.44
CA SER A 197 10.14 -7.27 -11.63
C SER A 197 10.37 -8.58 -12.38
N ASN A 198 11.51 -9.22 -12.11
CA ASN A 198 11.82 -10.54 -12.68
C ASN A 198 10.90 -11.63 -12.11
N ASP A 199 10.55 -11.49 -10.83
CA ASP A 199 9.75 -12.44 -10.07
C ASP A 199 8.40 -11.85 -9.65
N LYS A 200 7.50 -12.70 -9.16
CA LYS A 200 6.31 -12.25 -8.44
C LYS A 200 6.75 -11.57 -7.15
N VAL A 201 6.17 -10.41 -6.85
CA VAL A 201 6.53 -9.61 -5.68
C VAL A 201 5.36 -9.48 -4.74
N ASP A 202 5.64 -9.36 -3.45
CA ASP A 202 4.60 -9.30 -2.42
C ASP A 202 4.02 -7.88 -2.32
N GLY A 203 4.85 -6.86 -2.58
CA GLY A 203 4.46 -5.46 -2.50
C GLY A 203 5.47 -4.55 -3.17
N MET A 204 5.05 -3.32 -3.45
CA MET A 204 5.93 -2.26 -3.93
C MET A 204 5.54 -0.93 -3.30
N PHE A 205 6.52 -0.07 -3.06
CA PHE A 205 6.31 1.28 -2.54
C PHE A 205 7.42 2.20 -3.04
N TYR A 206 7.18 3.51 -3.04
CA TYR A 206 8.15 4.48 -3.51
C TYR A 206 8.63 5.38 -2.38
N LEU A 207 9.93 5.65 -2.39
CA LEU A 207 10.57 6.59 -1.48
C LEU A 207 10.75 7.91 -2.24
N ASP A 208 10.49 9.03 -1.56
CA ASP A 208 10.72 10.36 -2.12
C ASP A 208 12.18 10.64 -2.55
N THR A 209 13.11 9.75 -2.19
CA THR A 209 14.51 9.74 -2.63
C THR A 209 14.73 9.24 -4.05
N GLY A 210 13.68 8.87 -4.78
CA GLY A 210 13.81 8.37 -6.15
C GLY A 210 13.89 6.84 -6.25
N LEU A 211 13.54 6.14 -5.17
CA LEU A 211 13.78 4.70 -5.06
C LEU A 211 12.47 3.93 -4.98
N LEU A 212 12.36 2.90 -5.81
CA LEU A 212 11.28 1.93 -5.76
C LEU A 212 11.72 0.76 -4.87
N GLY A 213 11.02 0.56 -3.75
CA GLY A 213 11.18 -0.60 -2.90
C GLY A 213 10.28 -1.74 -3.38
N VAL A 214 10.87 -2.92 -3.58
CA VAL A 214 10.18 -4.12 -4.05
C VAL A 214 10.33 -5.21 -2.99
N ILE A 215 9.21 -5.73 -2.49
CA ILE A 215 9.19 -6.77 -1.46
C ILE A 215 9.30 -8.14 -2.15
N GLU A 216 10.39 -8.84 -1.84
CA GLU A 216 10.70 -10.19 -2.31
C GLU A 216 10.83 -11.09 -1.07
N GLY A 217 9.71 -11.63 -0.57
CA GLY A 217 9.66 -12.40 0.67
C GLY A 217 9.99 -11.56 1.90
N ARG A 218 11.10 -11.89 2.56
CA ARG A 218 11.59 -11.21 3.79
C ARG A 218 12.66 -10.15 3.52
N LYS A 219 12.71 -9.66 2.28
CA LYS A 219 13.72 -8.72 1.79
C LYS A 219 13.03 -7.63 0.97
N ILE A 220 13.50 -6.39 1.10
CA ILE A 220 13.19 -5.29 0.20
C ILE A 220 14.41 -5.03 -0.68
N VAL A 221 14.20 -5.07 -1.99
CA VAL A 221 15.18 -4.69 -3.00
C VAL A 221 14.83 -3.31 -3.53
N PHE A 222 15.83 -2.43 -3.63
CA PHE A 222 15.61 -1.06 -4.09
C PHE A 222 16.10 -0.88 -5.52
N TYR A 223 15.31 -0.18 -6.32
CA TYR A 223 15.63 0.19 -7.68
C TYR A 223 15.61 1.71 -7.83
N SER A 224 16.55 2.25 -8.61
CA SER A 224 16.57 3.64 -9.04
C SER A 224 16.35 3.71 -10.55
N ILE A 225 15.77 4.79 -11.04
CA ILE A 225 15.69 5.05 -12.47
C ILE A 225 16.87 5.92 -12.91
N ASP A 226 17.55 5.54 -14.00
CA ASP A 226 18.67 6.30 -14.56
C ASP A 226 18.21 7.40 -15.54
N GLN A 227 19.17 8.16 -16.08
CA GLN A 227 18.90 9.23 -17.05
C GLN A 227 18.32 8.69 -18.38
N GLN A 228 18.53 7.41 -18.66
CA GLN A 228 18.01 6.68 -19.81
C GLN A 228 16.64 6.05 -19.51
N ARG A 229 16.02 6.41 -18.37
CA ARG A 229 14.70 5.92 -17.94
C ARG A 229 14.65 4.41 -17.67
N LYS A 230 15.79 3.80 -17.37
CA LYS A 230 15.89 2.39 -17.05
C LYS A 230 16.02 2.20 -15.54
N TRP A 231 15.26 1.25 -15.00
CA TRP A 231 15.37 0.84 -13.62
C TRP A 231 16.59 -0.06 -13.40
N THR A 232 17.39 0.28 -12.39
CA THR A 232 18.59 -0.46 -11.99
C THR A 232 18.55 -0.77 -10.51
N HIS A 233 18.94 -2.01 -10.14
CA HIS A 233 19.08 -2.42 -8.75
C HIS A 233 20.15 -1.56 -8.05
N VAL A 234 19.81 -1.04 -6.88
CA VAL A 234 20.73 -0.32 -6.00
C VAL A 234 21.42 -1.31 -5.06
N VAL A 235 22.63 -1.72 -5.44
CA VAL A 235 23.45 -2.67 -4.67
C VAL A 235 23.78 -2.11 -3.29
N GLY A 236 23.72 -2.98 -2.27
CA GLY A 236 24.09 -2.63 -0.90
C GLY A 236 23.02 -1.91 -0.08
N ARG A 237 21.84 -1.62 -0.66
CA ARG A 237 20.75 -0.92 0.04
C ARG A 237 19.58 -1.83 0.46
N ASN A 238 19.66 -3.13 0.22
CA ASN A 238 18.57 -4.05 0.54
C ASN A 238 18.26 -4.06 2.05
N LEU A 239 17.00 -4.26 2.40
CA LEU A 239 16.55 -4.40 3.80
C LEU A 239 16.03 -5.81 4.04
N ASN A 240 16.53 -6.50 5.08
CA ASN A 240 16.00 -7.79 5.53
C ASN A 240 15.22 -7.60 6.85
N PHE A 241 14.11 -8.32 7.04
CA PHE A 241 13.18 -8.09 8.16
C PHE A 241 12.34 -9.33 8.58
#